data_AF-A0A352NU80-F1
#
_entry.id   AF-A0A352NU80-F1
#
_cell.length_a   1.000
_cell.length_b   1.000
_cell.length_c   1.000
_cell.angle_alpha   90.00
_cell.angle_beta   90.00
_cell.angle_gamma   90.00
#
_symmetry.space_group_name_H-M   'P 1'
#
loop_
_entity.id
_entity.type
_entity.pdbx_description
1 polymer ?
#
loop_
_entity_poly.entity_id
_entity_poly.type
_entity_poly.pdbx_seq_one_letter_code
_entity_poly.pdbx_strand_id
1 'polypeptide(L)'
;MKGGLLVYSTCTFSPEENEQVIEKFLKKNKEFSLEKQKDFYPFEHGQNKWTVSNFEEIDKAIRIWPHKVKGEGHFIAVMRKNGGSSAHFNKVKYPLDKNKLRDLYQFEENYLKRDLNGNIFPFGDNIYMLKENIDIKGLKVLRPGLHIGILKKNRFEPSHSLALYLKKDDFKNSISFSSHSDEIIRYLKGETLNFHGTKGWNLVLVDGYSIGWGKISNGVLKNHYPKGLRWL
;
A
#
# COMPACT_ATOMS: atom_id res chain seq x y z
N MET A 1 -0.46 4.37 -22.04
CA MET A 1 0.75 4.17 -22.90
C MET A 1 0.54 2.93 -23.73
N LYS A 2 1.14 2.85 -24.93
CA LYS A 2 1.17 1.60 -25.71
C LYS A 2 1.71 0.46 -24.85
N GLY A 3 1.07 -0.70 -24.92
CA GLY A 3 1.39 -1.88 -24.10
C GLY A 3 0.82 -1.85 -22.68
N GLY A 4 0.18 -0.75 -22.26
CA GLY A 4 -0.43 -0.64 -20.92
C GLY A 4 -1.62 -1.59 -20.73
N LEU A 5 -1.81 -2.04 -19.50
CA LEU A 5 -2.92 -2.90 -19.10
C LEU A 5 -3.99 -2.11 -18.37
N LEU A 6 -5.25 -2.37 -18.72
CA LEU A 6 -6.43 -1.95 -17.99
C LEU A 6 -7.12 -3.20 -17.45
N VAL A 7 -7.31 -3.27 -16.13
CA VAL A 7 -8.07 -4.33 -15.48
C VAL A 7 -9.41 -3.77 -15.06
N TYR A 8 -10.48 -4.40 -15.51
CA TYR A 8 -11.85 -4.16 -15.06
C TYR A 8 -12.30 -5.32 -14.19
N SER A 9 -12.95 -5.02 -13.06
CA SER A 9 -13.42 -6.05 -12.15
C SER A 9 -14.68 -5.63 -11.40
N THR A 10 -15.54 -6.59 -11.09
CA THR A 10 -16.78 -6.39 -10.33
C THR A 10 -17.03 -7.57 -9.39
N CYS A 11 -17.78 -7.32 -8.32
CA CYS A 11 -18.31 -8.35 -7.41
C CYS A 11 -19.82 -8.60 -7.65
N THR A 12 -20.29 -8.40 -8.88
CA THR A 12 -21.68 -8.65 -9.32
C THR A 12 -21.72 -9.75 -10.36
N PHE A 13 -22.86 -10.45 -10.46
CA PHE A 13 -23.07 -11.46 -11.48
C PHE A 13 -23.72 -10.90 -12.76
N SER A 14 -24.30 -9.70 -12.69
CA SER A 14 -25.07 -9.05 -13.76
C SER A 14 -24.29 -8.97 -15.08
N PRO A 15 -24.83 -9.53 -16.19
CA PRO A 15 -24.32 -9.31 -17.54
C PRO A 15 -24.17 -7.84 -17.93
N GLU A 16 -25.10 -7.00 -17.48
CA GLU A 16 -25.20 -5.57 -17.80
C GLU A 16 -24.01 -4.79 -17.22
N GLU A 17 -23.53 -5.19 -16.05
CA GLU A 17 -22.35 -4.64 -15.40
C GLU A 17 -21.05 -5.29 -15.89
N ASN A 18 -21.10 -6.49 -16.48
CA ASN A 18 -19.93 -7.28 -16.83
C ASN A 18 -19.67 -7.29 -18.35
N GLU A 19 -20.16 -8.32 -19.06
CA GLU A 19 -19.91 -8.52 -20.48
C GLU A 19 -20.32 -7.33 -21.34
N GLN A 20 -21.46 -6.71 -21.03
CA GLN A 20 -21.98 -5.59 -21.81
C GLN A 20 -21.14 -4.31 -21.62
N VAL A 21 -20.58 -4.08 -20.43
CA VAL A 21 -19.65 -2.96 -20.19
C VAL A 21 -18.37 -3.15 -21.01
N ILE A 22 -17.80 -4.35 -21.01
CA ILE A 22 -16.58 -4.67 -21.75
C ILE A 22 -16.80 -4.54 -23.25
N GLU A 23 -17.87 -5.15 -23.77
CA GLU A 23 -18.22 -5.06 -25.18
C GLU A 23 -18.42 -3.60 -25.62
N LYS A 24 -19.17 -2.80 -24.84
CA LYS A 24 -19.39 -1.38 -25.12
C LYS A 24 -18.09 -0.58 -25.08
N PHE A 25 -17.19 -0.89 -24.15
CA PHE A 25 -15.88 -0.25 -24.05
C PHE A 25 -15.02 -0.55 -25.27
N LEU A 26 -14.88 -1.82 -25.68
CA LEU A 26 -14.07 -2.23 -26.83
C LEU A 26 -14.65 -1.74 -28.17
N LYS A 27 -15.97 -1.60 -28.27
CA LYS A 27 -16.62 -0.96 -29.43
C LYS A 27 -16.20 0.51 -29.58
N LYS A 28 -16.06 1.24 -28.47
CA LYS A 28 -15.68 2.66 -28.47
C LYS A 28 -14.17 2.90 -28.52
N ASN A 29 -13.36 1.99 -27.99
CA ASN A 29 -11.92 2.15 -27.84
C ASN A 29 -11.17 1.07 -28.63
N LYS A 30 -11.08 1.26 -29.94
CA LYS A 30 -10.51 0.27 -30.89
C LYS A 30 -9.03 -0.01 -30.68
N GLU A 31 -8.33 0.83 -29.93
CA GLU A 31 -6.94 0.59 -29.57
C GLU A 31 -6.76 -0.36 -28.39
N PHE A 32 -7.84 -0.90 -27.82
CA PHE A 32 -7.81 -1.93 -26.79
C PHE A 32 -8.27 -3.29 -27.33
N SER A 33 -7.68 -4.36 -26.80
CA SER A 33 -8.13 -5.74 -27.02
C SER A 33 -8.13 -6.52 -25.70
N LEU A 34 -8.99 -7.54 -25.59
CA LEU A 34 -8.95 -8.46 -24.45
C LEU A 34 -7.70 -9.33 -24.48
N GLU A 35 -7.08 -9.51 -23.31
CA GLU A 35 -5.90 -10.32 -23.12
C GLU A 35 -6.25 -11.57 -22.32
N LYS A 36 -6.10 -12.74 -22.97
CA LYS A 36 -6.32 -14.03 -22.32
C LYS A 36 -5.34 -14.17 -21.16
N GLN A 37 -5.88 -14.40 -19.97
CA GLN A 37 -5.10 -14.74 -18.79
C GLN A 37 -4.88 -16.25 -18.71
N LYS A 38 -4.01 -16.68 -17.79
CA LYS A 38 -3.85 -18.10 -17.48
C LYS A 38 -5.20 -18.69 -17.09
N ASP A 39 -5.54 -19.86 -17.62
CA ASP A 39 -6.75 -20.57 -17.24
C ASP A 39 -6.56 -21.07 -15.79
N PHE A 40 -7.39 -20.58 -14.88
CA PHE A 40 -7.37 -20.95 -13.46
C PHE A 40 -8.58 -21.83 -13.19
N TYR A 41 -8.40 -23.15 -13.08
CA TYR A 41 -9.49 -24.03 -12.66
C TYR A 41 -9.83 -23.77 -11.17
N PRO A 42 -11.12 -23.68 -10.78
CA PRO A 42 -12.34 -23.89 -11.57
C PRO A 42 -13.05 -22.58 -11.97
N PHE A 43 -12.31 -21.51 -12.25
CA PHE A 43 -12.88 -20.28 -12.79
C PHE A 43 -13.44 -20.53 -14.20
N GLU A 44 -14.51 -19.82 -14.51
CA GLU A 44 -15.15 -19.84 -15.82
C GLU A 44 -14.78 -18.62 -16.64
N HIS A 45 -15.29 -18.61 -17.86
CA HIS A 45 -15.07 -17.56 -18.84
C HIS A 45 -16.29 -16.64 -18.96
N GLY A 46 -16.06 -15.43 -19.48
CA GLY A 46 -17.13 -14.54 -19.91
C GLY A 46 -18.04 -15.22 -20.92
N GLN A 47 -19.34 -14.90 -20.87
CA GLN A 47 -20.33 -15.61 -21.69
C GLN A 47 -20.72 -14.77 -22.91
N ASN A 48 -20.42 -15.26 -24.11
CA ASN A 48 -20.77 -14.57 -25.37
C ASN A 48 -22.26 -14.20 -25.46
N LYS A 49 -23.16 -15.10 -25.08
CA LYS A 49 -24.62 -14.89 -25.03
C LYS A 49 -25.10 -13.78 -24.10
N TRP A 50 -24.22 -13.30 -23.21
CA TRP A 50 -24.49 -12.21 -22.26
C TRP A 50 -24.02 -10.85 -22.77
N THR A 51 -23.32 -10.83 -23.90
CA THR A 51 -23.04 -9.62 -24.66
C THR A 51 -24.22 -9.28 -25.58
N VAL A 52 -24.29 -8.03 -26.05
CA VAL A 52 -25.37 -7.57 -26.95
C VAL A 52 -25.23 -8.14 -28.36
N SER A 53 -24.00 -8.36 -28.84
CA SER A 53 -23.75 -8.85 -30.21
C SER A 53 -23.09 -10.23 -30.30
N ASN A 54 -23.21 -11.05 -29.26
CA ASN A 54 -22.54 -12.36 -29.17
C ASN A 54 -21.02 -12.28 -29.41
N PHE A 55 -20.38 -11.26 -28.82
CA PHE A 55 -18.97 -10.98 -28.97
C PHE A 55 -18.10 -12.13 -28.42
N GLU A 56 -17.49 -12.91 -29.32
CA GLU A 56 -16.79 -14.15 -28.98
C GLU A 56 -15.59 -13.96 -28.05
N GLU A 57 -14.78 -12.92 -28.28
CA GLU A 57 -13.57 -12.71 -27.48
C GLU A 57 -13.84 -12.39 -26.00
N ILE A 58 -15.10 -12.23 -25.59
CA ILE A 58 -15.47 -12.09 -24.18
C ILE A 58 -15.10 -13.31 -23.35
N ASP A 59 -14.89 -14.47 -23.99
CA ASP A 59 -14.39 -15.69 -23.35
C ASP A 59 -13.01 -15.50 -22.68
N LYS A 60 -12.25 -14.49 -23.08
CA LYS A 60 -10.98 -14.10 -22.43
C LYS A 60 -11.18 -13.45 -21.06
N ALA A 61 -12.40 -13.00 -20.75
CA ALA A 61 -12.75 -12.55 -19.40
C ALA A 61 -12.97 -13.74 -18.47
N ILE A 62 -12.86 -13.50 -17.16
CA ILE A 62 -12.97 -14.51 -16.12
C ILE A 62 -14.24 -14.28 -15.30
N ARG A 63 -14.97 -15.35 -15.02
CA ARG A 63 -16.06 -15.42 -14.03
C ARG A 63 -15.70 -16.38 -12.91
N ILE A 64 -15.90 -15.91 -11.70
CA ILE A 64 -15.69 -16.69 -10.48
C ILE A 64 -17.06 -16.89 -9.85
N TRP A 65 -17.44 -18.15 -9.64
CA TRP A 65 -18.75 -18.52 -9.11
C TRP A 65 -18.65 -19.14 -7.71
N PRO A 66 -19.49 -18.71 -6.75
CA PRO A 66 -19.46 -19.22 -5.38
C PRO A 66 -19.80 -20.71 -5.27
N HIS A 67 -20.53 -21.28 -6.24
CA HIS A 67 -20.83 -22.71 -6.26
C HIS A 67 -19.69 -23.57 -6.85
N LYS A 68 -18.65 -22.95 -7.43
CA LYS A 68 -17.47 -23.64 -7.99
C LYS A 68 -16.21 -23.42 -7.16
N VAL A 69 -16.13 -22.31 -6.44
CA VAL A 69 -14.98 -21.96 -5.59
C VAL A 69 -15.44 -21.55 -4.20
N LYS A 70 -14.53 -21.66 -3.23
CA LYS A 70 -14.71 -21.02 -1.93
C LYS A 70 -14.42 -19.52 -2.05
N GLY A 71 -15.43 -18.74 -2.44
CA GLY A 71 -15.37 -17.29 -2.58
C GLY A 71 -16.74 -16.71 -2.92
N GLU A 72 -16.92 -15.39 -2.79
CA GLU A 72 -18.23 -14.74 -2.98
C GLU A 72 -18.64 -14.63 -4.47
N GLY A 73 -17.65 -14.55 -5.35
CA GLY A 73 -17.83 -14.38 -6.80
C GLY A 73 -17.19 -13.10 -7.33
N HIS A 74 -16.86 -13.11 -8.62
CA HIS A 74 -16.20 -11.97 -9.27
C HIS A 74 -16.27 -12.07 -10.80
N PHE A 75 -16.17 -10.93 -11.47
CA PHE A 75 -15.86 -10.84 -12.89
C PHE A 75 -14.57 -10.05 -13.10
N ILE A 76 -13.72 -10.49 -14.03
CA ILE A 76 -12.44 -9.83 -14.33
C ILE A 76 -12.24 -9.80 -15.85
N ALA A 77 -11.90 -8.64 -16.40
CA ALA A 77 -11.46 -8.50 -17.78
C ALA A 77 -10.14 -7.72 -17.82
N VAL A 78 -9.13 -8.31 -18.47
CA VAL A 78 -7.83 -7.67 -18.69
C VAL A 78 -7.77 -7.21 -20.15
N MET A 79 -7.53 -5.93 -20.37
CA MET A 79 -7.46 -5.32 -21.69
C MET A 79 -6.10 -4.67 -21.90
N ARG A 80 -5.49 -4.93 -23.05
CA ARG A 80 -4.21 -4.31 -23.45
C ARG A 80 -4.45 -3.17 -24.41
N LYS A 81 -3.80 -2.03 -24.15
CA LYS A 81 -3.76 -0.89 -25.07
C LYS A 81 -2.69 -1.13 -26.14
N ASN A 82 -3.09 -1.42 -27.37
CA ASN A 82 -2.21 -1.75 -28.49
C ASN A 82 -1.69 -0.51 -29.24
N GLY A 83 -2.36 0.65 -29.08
CA GLY A 83 -2.01 1.89 -29.76
C GLY A 83 -1.94 3.13 -28.86
N GLY A 84 -1.57 4.26 -29.45
CA GLY A 84 -1.50 5.56 -28.79
C GLY A 84 -0.11 5.90 -28.22
N SER A 85 0.10 7.20 -27.99
CA SER A 85 1.37 7.75 -27.52
C SER A 85 1.62 7.44 -26.04
N SER A 86 2.89 7.47 -25.65
CA SER A 86 3.27 7.49 -24.25
C SER A 86 2.73 8.75 -23.58
N ALA A 87 2.17 8.63 -22.37
CA ALA A 87 1.80 9.81 -21.60
C ALA A 87 3.08 10.49 -21.11
N HIS A 88 3.21 11.79 -21.37
CA HIS A 88 4.28 12.59 -20.79
C HIS A 88 3.84 13.08 -19.42
N PHE A 89 4.52 12.61 -18.37
CA PHE A 89 4.36 13.13 -17.03
C PHE A 89 5.46 14.14 -16.75
N ASN A 90 5.09 15.33 -16.30
CA ASN A 90 6.06 16.31 -15.85
C ASN A 90 6.66 15.83 -14.53
N LYS A 91 7.95 15.51 -14.54
CA LYS A 91 8.70 15.28 -13.30
C LYS A 91 8.81 16.60 -12.56
N VAL A 92 8.24 16.65 -11.36
CA VAL A 92 8.36 17.81 -10.49
C VAL A 92 9.58 17.64 -9.59
N LYS A 93 10.31 18.72 -9.32
CA LYS A 93 11.29 18.77 -8.24
C LYS A 93 10.66 19.49 -7.06
N TYR A 94 10.74 18.88 -5.89
CA TYR A 94 10.37 19.54 -4.65
C TYR A 94 11.61 20.14 -4.02
N PRO A 95 11.65 21.45 -3.76
CA PRO A 95 12.77 22.05 -3.07
C PRO A 95 12.82 21.48 -1.64
N LEU A 96 13.96 20.87 -1.28
CA LEU A 96 14.21 20.34 0.05
C LEU A 96 15.15 21.29 0.79
N ASP A 97 14.67 21.83 1.91
CA ASP A 97 15.50 22.55 2.86
C ASP A 97 16.16 21.53 3.80
N LYS A 98 17.44 21.23 3.55
CA LYS A 98 18.20 20.25 4.35
C LYS A 98 18.26 20.61 5.84
N ASN A 99 18.22 21.90 6.19
CA ASN A 99 18.27 22.33 7.58
C ASN A 99 16.98 21.91 8.32
N LYS A 100 15.83 21.95 7.63
CA LYS A 100 14.56 21.48 8.19
C LYS A 100 14.49 19.96 8.33
N LEU A 101 15.30 19.22 7.57
CA LEU A 101 15.35 17.75 7.58
C LEU A 101 16.43 17.18 8.51
N ARG A 102 17.16 18.02 9.24
CA ARG A 102 18.25 17.58 10.13
C ARG A 102 17.81 16.50 11.11
N ASP A 103 16.65 16.66 11.74
CA ASP A 103 16.14 15.69 12.72
C ASP A 103 15.77 14.33 12.10
N LEU A 104 15.33 14.34 10.83
CA LEU A 104 15.09 13.12 10.07
C LEU A 104 16.43 12.42 9.78
N TYR A 105 17.42 13.13 9.23
CA TYR A 105 18.72 12.54 8.92
C TYR A 105 19.41 11.99 10.16
N GLN A 106 19.32 12.70 11.28
CA GLN A 106 19.82 12.21 12.57
C GLN A 106 19.07 10.96 13.03
N PHE A 107 17.76 10.84 12.77
CA PHE A 107 17.02 9.61 13.06
C PHE A 107 17.48 8.45 12.18
N GLU A 108 17.65 8.68 10.88
CA GLU A 108 18.12 7.67 9.92
C GLU A 108 19.50 7.15 10.32
N GLU A 109 20.46 8.05 10.56
CA GLU A 109 21.81 7.70 10.99
C GLU A 109 21.82 6.92 12.31
N ASN A 110 21.01 7.34 13.30
CA ASN A 110 21.00 6.70 14.60
C ASN A 110 20.35 5.32 14.59
N TYR A 111 19.31 5.11 13.78
CA TYR A 111 18.43 3.94 13.95
C TYR A 111 18.27 3.04 12.73
N LEU A 112 18.45 3.54 11.51
CA LEU A 112 18.37 2.70 10.32
C LEU A 112 19.69 1.99 10.05
N LYS A 113 19.58 0.78 9.49
CA LYS A 113 20.71 -0.01 9.00
C LYS A 113 20.89 0.13 7.48
N ARG A 114 19.95 0.78 6.80
CA ARG A 114 19.96 1.05 5.36
C ARG A 114 19.26 2.37 5.05
N ASP A 115 19.55 2.89 3.87
CA ASP A 115 18.83 4.05 3.35
C ASP A 115 17.40 3.70 2.95
N LEU A 116 16.52 4.66 3.13
CA LEU A 116 15.17 4.62 2.60
C LEU A 116 15.23 5.04 1.13
N ASN A 117 15.23 4.05 0.22
CA ASN A 117 15.30 4.28 -1.23
C ASN A 117 14.04 4.98 -1.75
N GLY A 118 14.06 6.31 -1.80
CA GLY A 118 12.99 7.13 -2.38
C GLY A 118 13.24 8.63 -2.24
N ASN A 119 12.38 9.43 -2.85
CA ASN A 119 12.42 10.88 -2.78
C ASN A 119 11.64 11.37 -1.56
N ILE A 120 12.28 12.19 -0.73
CA ILE A 120 11.63 12.85 0.40
C ILE A 120 10.61 13.88 -0.12
N PHE A 121 9.41 13.84 0.43
CA PHE A 121 8.30 14.72 0.10
C PHE A 121 7.67 15.33 1.38
N PRO A 122 7.97 16.59 1.69
CA PRO A 122 7.33 17.32 2.80
C PRO A 122 5.88 17.69 2.47
N PHE A 123 4.96 17.44 3.40
CA PHE A 123 3.54 17.78 3.27
C PHE A 123 2.99 18.29 4.61
N GLY A 124 3.13 19.60 4.83
CA GLY A 124 3.02 20.21 6.15
C GLY A 124 4.16 19.74 7.06
N ASP A 125 3.84 19.34 8.29
CA ASP A 125 4.80 18.73 9.22
C ASP A 125 5.11 17.26 8.90
N ASN A 126 4.32 16.63 8.03
CA ASN A 126 4.49 15.22 7.68
C ASN A 126 5.57 15.07 6.61
N ILE A 127 6.35 14.01 6.73
CA ILE A 127 7.34 13.63 5.73
C ILE A 127 6.92 12.32 5.10
N TYR A 128 6.88 12.29 3.78
CA TYR A 128 6.61 11.12 2.98
C TYR A 128 7.82 10.72 2.15
N MET A 129 7.85 9.46 1.73
CA MET A 129 8.78 8.94 0.75
C MET A 129 8.00 8.52 -0.50
N LEU A 130 8.41 9.06 -1.65
CA LEU A 130 7.85 8.75 -2.96
C LEU A 130 8.85 7.92 -3.77
N LYS A 131 8.36 6.96 -4.56
CA LYS A 131 9.21 6.28 -5.54
C LYS A 131 9.63 7.23 -6.66
N GLU A 132 8.70 8.08 -7.10
CA GLU A 132 8.89 9.08 -8.15
C GLU A 132 8.17 10.37 -7.76
N ASN A 133 8.73 11.52 -8.12
CA ASN A 133 8.05 12.79 -7.88
C ASN A 133 6.92 12.97 -8.90
N ILE A 134 5.72 13.25 -8.40
CA ILE A 134 4.49 13.37 -9.19
C ILE A 134 3.84 14.72 -8.95
N ASP A 135 3.40 15.43 -9.99
CA ASP A 135 2.64 16.67 -9.73
C ASP A 135 1.28 16.34 -9.09
N ILE A 136 1.06 16.87 -7.89
CA ILE A 136 -0.19 16.70 -7.15
C ILE A 136 -0.99 18.00 -7.01
N LYS A 137 -0.57 19.08 -7.70
CA LYS A 137 -1.25 20.36 -7.64
C LYS A 137 -2.71 20.23 -8.12
N GLY A 138 -3.65 20.73 -7.31
CA GLY A 138 -5.08 20.68 -7.60
C GLY A 138 -5.77 19.36 -7.22
N LEU A 139 -5.03 18.34 -6.78
CA LEU A 139 -5.60 17.09 -6.30
C LEU A 139 -5.81 17.13 -4.78
N LYS A 140 -6.93 16.56 -4.32
CA LYS A 140 -7.14 16.26 -2.89
C LYS A 140 -6.43 14.96 -2.54
N VAL A 141 -5.16 15.06 -2.15
CA VAL A 141 -4.32 13.89 -1.84
C VAL A 141 -4.41 13.54 -0.36
N LEU A 142 -4.92 12.33 -0.06
CA LEU A 142 -4.96 11.81 1.31
C LEU A 142 -3.57 11.33 1.78
N ARG A 143 -2.82 10.62 0.92
CA ARG A 143 -1.47 10.11 1.18
C ARG A 143 -0.65 10.13 -0.10
N PRO A 144 0.37 10.99 -0.23
CA PRO A 144 1.18 11.08 -1.45
C PRO A 144 2.14 9.90 -1.62
N GLY A 145 2.51 9.21 -0.54
CA GLY A 145 3.36 8.01 -0.58
C GLY A 145 3.50 7.34 0.79
N LEU A 146 4.65 6.71 1.06
CA LEU A 146 4.93 6.11 2.37
C LEU A 146 5.12 7.24 3.38
N HIS A 147 4.23 7.37 4.36
CA HIS A 147 4.42 8.30 5.46
C HIS A 147 5.59 7.82 6.32
N ILE A 148 6.70 8.56 6.40
CA ILE A 148 7.87 8.13 7.19
C ILE A 148 7.84 8.68 8.61
N GLY A 149 7.25 9.85 8.81
CA GLY A 149 7.14 10.47 10.14
C GLY A 149 6.74 11.93 10.09
N ILE A 150 6.80 12.56 11.25
CA ILE A 150 6.40 13.94 11.44
C ILE A 150 7.58 14.71 12.04
N LEU A 151 7.90 15.86 11.44
CA LEU A 151 8.79 16.84 12.06
C LEU A 151 8.00 17.62 13.12
N LYS A 152 8.45 17.53 14.36
CA LYS A 152 8.00 18.35 15.47
C LYS A 152 9.09 19.37 15.79
N LYS A 153 8.81 20.28 16.72
CA LYS A 153 9.81 21.25 17.22
C LYS A 153 11.04 20.49 17.74
N ASN A 154 12.15 20.57 17.01
CA ASN A 154 13.45 19.98 17.31
C ASN A 154 13.45 18.45 17.49
N ARG A 155 12.55 17.73 16.81
CA ARG A 155 12.59 16.27 16.77
C ARG A 155 11.82 15.68 15.60
N PHE A 156 12.28 14.52 15.15
CA PHE A 156 11.52 13.65 14.26
C PHE A 156 10.82 12.55 15.05
N GLU A 157 9.54 12.32 14.74
CA GLU A 157 8.75 11.20 15.26
C GLU A 157 8.42 10.23 14.11
N PRO A 158 8.95 9.00 14.11
CA PRO A 158 8.67 8.04 13.03
C PRO A 158 7.19 7.65 13.03
N SER A 159 6.63 7.52 11.84
CA SER A 159 5.22 7.18 11.68
C SER A 159 4.98 5.68 11.93
N HIS A 160 3.75 5.32 12.28
CA HIS A 160 3.35 3.92 12.31
C HIS A 160 3.48 3.22 10.94
N SER A 161 3.22 3.92 9.83
CA SER A 161 3.44 3.38 8.48
C SER A 161 4.89 2.98 8.22
N LEU A 162 5.86 3.72 8.78
CA LEU A 162 7.28 3.37 8.68
C LEU A 162 7.57 2.08 9.46
N ALA A 163 6.98 1.90 10.65
CA ALA A 163 7.13 0.65 11.40
C ALA A 163 6.67 -0.56 10.58
N LEU A 164 5.49 -0.47 9.97
CA LEU A 164 4.91 -1.55 9.17
C LEU A 164 5.65 -1.81 7.84
N TYR A 165 6.43 -0.83 7.37
CA TYR A 165 7.27 -0.97 6.18
C TYR A 165 8.61 -1.65 6.47
N LEU A 166 9.19 -1.39 7.64
CA LEU A 166 10.52 -1.88 8.01
C LEU A 166 10.47 -3.34 8.46
N LYS A 167 11.51 -4.10 8.11
CA LYS A 167 11.80 -5.42 8.68
C LYS A 167 12.70 -5.29 9.90
N LYS A 168 12.80 -6.36 10.70
CA LYS A 168 13.72 -6.44 11.85
C LYS A 168 15.15 -6.00 11.50
N ASP A 169 15.65 -6.45 10.36
CA ASP A 169 17.04 -6.19 9.94
C ASP A 169 17.25 -4.81 9.31
N ASP A 170 16.18 -4.03 9.09
CA ASP A 170 16.29 -2.65 8.59
C ASP A 170 16.57 -1.64 9.72
N PHE A 171 16.35 -2.05 10.97
CA PHE A 171 16.39 -1.16 12.14
C PHE A 171 17.37 -1.68 13.21
N LYS A 172 18.06 -0.77 13.90
CA LYS A 172 19.09 -1.15 14.88
C LYS A 172 18.52 -1.77 16.15
N ASN A 173 17.39 -1.25 16.63
CA ASN A 173 16.81 -1.63 17.92
C ASN A 173 15.42 -2.25 17.74
N SER A 174 15.21 -3.44 18.27
CA SER A 174 13.94 -4.12 18.09
C SER A 174 13.55 -4.96 19.29
N ILE A 175 12.25 -5.03 19.55
CA ILE A 175 11.66 -5.85 20.61
C ILE A 175 10.66 -6.78 19.96
N SER A 176 10.81 -8.09 20.12
CA SER A 176 9.84 -9.06 19.62
C SER A 176 9.10 -9.68 20.78
N PHE A 177 7.78 -9.56 20.76
CA PHE A 177 6.88 -10.31 21.63
C PHE A 177 6.38 -11.55 20.89
N SER A 178 5.93 -12.55 21.65
CA SER A 178 5.18 -13.67 21.08
C SER A 178 3.74 -13.22 20.82
N SER A 179 3.10 -13.72 19.76
CA SER A 179 1.65 -13.53 19.54
C SER A 179 0.77 -14.04 20.68
N HIS A 180 1.31 -14.88 21.57
CA HIS A 180 0.60 -15.48 22.70
C HIS A 180 0.90 -14.79 24.03
N SER A 181 1.69 -13.71 24.04
CA SER A 181 2.13 -13.07 25.27
C SER A 181 1.15 -11.98 25.76
N ASP A 182 1.08 -11.78 27.07
CA ASP A 182 0.24 -10.69 27.62
C ASP A 182 0.81 -9.31 27.27
N GLU A 183 2.13 -9.19 27.11
CA GLU A 183 2.79 -7.95 26.74
C GLU A 183 2.33 -7.43 25.39
N ILE A 184 2.10 -8.30 24.40
CA ILE A 184 1.59 -7.84 23.11
C ILE A 184 0.16 -7.32 23.23
N ILE A 185 -0.70 -7.99 24.00
CA ILE A 185 -2.07 -7.51 24.24
C ILE A 185 -2.05 -6.14 24.90
N ARG A 186 -1.23 -5.97 25.94
CA ARG A 186 -1.05 -4.69 26.64
C ARG A 186 -0.47 -3.60 25.72
N TYR A 187 0.47 -3.96 24.86
CA TYR A 187 1.00 -3.05 23.83
C TYR A 187 -0.10 -2.61 22.86
N LEU A 188 -0.93 -3.53 22.36
CA LEU A 188 -2.04 -3.22 21.46
C LEU A 188 -3.12 -2.38 22.15
N LYS A 189 -3.32 -2.50 23.46
CA LYS A 189 -4.16 -1.60 24.27
C LYS A 189 -3.55 -0.22 24.51
N GLY A 190 -2.29 -0.01 24.12
CA GLY A 190 -1.61 1.27 24.26
C GLY A 190 -0.96 1.48 25.63
N GLU A 191 -0.83 0.43 26.44
CA GLU A 191 -0.20 0.48 27.76
C GLU A 191 1.32 0.65 27.66
N THR A 192 1.90 1.26 28.70
CA THR A 192 3.35 1.26 28.91
C THR A 192 3.79 -0.04 29.57
N LEU A 193 4.92 -0.60 29.12
CA LEU A 193 5.46 -1.85 29.65
C LEU A 193 6.76 -1.59 30.40
N ASN A 194 6.97 -2.29 31.52
CA ASN A 194 8.28 -2.36 32.15
C ASN A 194 9.17 -3.22 31.25
N PHE A 195 10.21 -2.61 30.70
CA PHE A 195 11.06 -3.28 29.73
C PHE A 195 12.47 -2.70 29.77
N HIS A 196 13.43 -3.55 30.10
CA HIS A 196 14.85 -3.22 30.06
C HIS A 196 15.41 -3.62 28.69
N GLY A 197 15.84 -2.63 27.93
CA GLY A 197 16.38 -2.83 26.59
C GLY A 197 17.09 -1.57 26.09
N THR A 198 17.39 -1.52 24.80
CA THR A 198 18.14 -0.40 24.22
C THR A 198 17.34 0.90 24.28
N LYS A 199 17.91 1.93 24.93
CA LYS A 199 17.29 3.25 25.05
C LYS A 199 16.99 3.85 23.67
N GLY A 200 15.85 4.54 23.56
CA GLY A 200 15.44 5.21 22.32
C GLY A 200 14.33 4.49 21.57
N TRP A 201 14.19 4.77 20.28
CA TRP A 201 13.19 4.13 19.43
C TRP A 201 13.53 2.67 19.21
N ASN A 202 12.52 1.82 19.36
CA ASN A 202 12.58 0.38 19.14
C ASN A 202 11.42 -0.02 18.23
N LEU A 203 11.73 -0.80 17.18
CA LEU A 203 10.73 -1.45 16.35
C LEU A 203 10.09 -2.58 17.16
N VAL A 204 8.78 -2.51 17.39
CA VAL A 204 8.04 -3.56 18.09
C VAL A 204 7.56 -4.57 17.07
N LEU A 205 7.84 -5.85 17.34
CA LEU A 205 7.46 -6.98 16.52
C LEU A 205 6.60 -7.98 17.28
N VAL A 206 5.82 -8.74 16.53
CA VAL A 206 5.12 -9.95 16.98
C VAL A 206 5.59 -11.10 16.11
N ASP A 207 6.18 -12.11 16.73
CA ASP A 207 6.74 -13.27 16.02
C ASP A 207 7.65 -12.90 14.83
N GLY A 208 8.41 -11.80 14.98
CA GLY A 208 9.31 -11.29 13.93
C GLY A 208 8.68 -10.36 12.88
N TYR A 209 7.38 -10.09 12.94
CA TYR A 209 6.70 -9.12 12.07
C TYR A 209 6.54 -7.78 12.77
N SER A 210 6.93 -6.69 12.11
CA SER A 210 6.81 -5.34 12.66
C SER A 210 5.35 -4.91 12.79
N ILE A 211 5.01 -4.35 13.94
CA ILE A 211 3.64 -3.92 14.24
C ILE A 211 3.55 -2.47 14.73
N GLY A 212 4.67 -1.81 15.04
CA GLY A 212 4.63 -0.46 15.55
C GLY A 212 5.92 -0.02 16.23
N TRP A 213 5.81 1.09 16.95
CA TRP A 213 6.93 1.68 17.69
C TRP A 213 6.72 1.60 19.20
N GLY A 214 7.84 1.48 19.90
CA GLY A 214 7.94 1.80 21.31
C GLY A 214 9.22 2.60 21.57
N LYS A 215 9.21 3.45 22.58
CA LYS A 215 10.37 4.26 22.96
C LYS A 215 10.79 3.95 24.38
N ILE A 216 11.95 3.32 24.54
CA ILE A 216 12.49 2.96 25.86
C ILE A 216 13.12 4.20 26.49
N SER A 217 12.71 4.49 27.73
CA SER A 217 13.33 5.48 28.60
C SER A 217 13.15 5.05 30.05
N ASN A 218 14.23 5.05 30.83
CA ASN A 218 14.22 4.73 32.27
C ASN A 218 13.55 3.38 32.60
N GLY A 219 13.86 2.33 31.83
CA GLY A 219 13.31 0.98 32.05
C GLY A 219 11.84 0.81 31.65
N VAL A 220 11.23 1.80 31.01
CA VAL A 220 9.85 1.76 30.54
C VAL A 220 9.80 1.88 29.03
N LEU A 221 9.09 0.97 28.38
CA LEU A 221 8.69 1.07 26.99
C LEU A 221 7.46 1.97 26.87
N LYS A 222 7.67 3.21 26.42
CA LYS A 222 6.57 4.12 26.09
C LYS A 222 5.92 3.68 24.79
N ASN A 223 4.61 3.53 24.84
CA ASN A 223 3.83 3.03 23.73
C ASN A 223 3.54 4.12 22.69
N HIS A 224 3.94 3.87 21.45
CA HIS A 224 3.68 4.74 20.30
C HIS A 224 2.74 4.08 19.27
N TYR A 225 1.98 3.06 19.68
CA TYR A 225 0.91 2.48 18.88
C TYR A 225 -0.22 3.51 18.67
N PRO A 226 -0.74 3.66 17.43
CA PRO A 226 -1.72 4.69 17.11
C PRO A 226 -2.96 4.60 18.00
N LYS A 227 -3.36 5.72 18.60
CA LYS A 227 -4.51 5.77 19.52
C LYS A 227 -5.78 5.19 18.92
N GLY A 228 -6.06 5.49 17.66
CA GLY A 228 -7.25 5.01 16.95
C GLY A 228 -7.21 3.53 16.54
N LEU A 229 -6.10 2.83 16.74
CA LEU A 229 -5.98 1.38 16.49
C LEU A 229 -5.93 0.56 17.78
N ARG A 230 -5.91 1.23 18.94
CA ARG A 230 -5.76 0.53 20.22
C ARG A 230 -6.95 -0.35 20.49
N TRP A 231 -6.66 -1.54 21.03
CA TRP A 231 -7.70 -2.45 21.48
C TRP A 231 -8.36 -1.90 22.75
N LEU A 232 -9.66 -2.13 22.87
CA LEU A 232 -10.46 -1.81 24.05
C LEU A 232 -10.44 -3.00 25.02
#